data_AF-A0A377WGM9-F1
#
_entry.id   AF-A0A377WGM9-F1
#
_cell.length_a   1.000
_cell.length_b   1.000
_cell.length_c   1.000
_cell.angle_alpha   90.00
_cell.angle_beta   90.00
_cell.angle_gamma   90.00
#
_symmetry.space_group_name_H-M   'P 1'
#
loop_
_entity.id
_entity.type
_entity.pdbx_description
1 polymer ?
#
loop_
_entity_poly.entity_id
_entity_poly.type
_entity_poly.pdbx_seq_one_letter_code
_entity_poly.pdbx_strand_id
1 'polypeptide(L)'
;MAWRSLPLSDELIWRAPLPTAEHALAESIREKIATLRPHLLDFLRLDEPAPRHALTLAEWSQPIALRSLLATWSDHIYRHQPTLPREQKPLLSLWAQWYIGLLVPPLMLALLNEPQGLSLAPEHFHVEFHESGRAACFWIDVHSDADIERLSPQARMDALVTRTLQPVVEALAATGEINSKLIWSNTGYLINWYLGEMRALLGDERLAALRQHCFF
;
A
#
# COMPACT_ATOMS: atom_id res chain seq x y z
N MET A 1 19.86 67.35 -15.33
CA MET A 1 18.54 66.88 -15.78
C MET A 1 18.72 66.35 -17.20
N ALA A 2 18.41 65.12 -17.61
CA ALA A 2 17.62 64.07 -16.98
C ALA A 2 18.14 62.68 -17.39
N TRP A 3 18.04 61.78 -16.42
CA TRP A 3 18.11 60.33 -16.33
C TRP A 3 17.93 59.51 -17.62
N ARG A 4 18.92 58.63 -17.88
CA ARG A 4 18.77 57.46 -18.76
C ARG A 4 18.07 56.35 -17.98
N SER A 5 16.86 56.00 -18.37
CA SER A 5 16.15 54.81 -17.87
C SER A 5 16.66 53.58 -18.61
N LEU A 6 17.37 52.70 -17.90
CA LEU A 6 17.59 51.31 -18.31
C LEU A 6 16.26 50.55 -18.13
N PRO A 7 15.83 49.71 -19.08
CA PRO A 7 14.75 48.80 -18.82
C PRO A 7 15.27 47.72 -17.85
N LEU A 8 14.78 47.72 -16.62
CA LEU A 8 14.80 46.53 -15.77
C LEU A 8 13.95 45.49 -16.49
N SER A 9 14.60 44.58 -17.20
CA SER A 9 14.01 43.28 -17.48
C SER A 9 13.80 42.61 -16.13
N ASP A 10 12.58 42.70 -15.61
CA ASP A 10 12.07 41.77 -14.61
C ASP A 10 12.11 40.38 -15.26
N GLU A 11 13.27 39.72 -15.18
CA GLU A 11 13.33 38.27 -15.26
C GLU A 11 12.58 37.76 -14.04
N LEU A 12 11.25 37.68 -14.18
CA LEU A 12 10.40 36.86 -13.34
C LEU A 12 10.84 35.41 -13.56
N ILE A 13 11.86 34.99 -12.81
CA ILE A 13 12.21 33.59 -12.66
C ILE A 13 10.99 32.99 -11.94
N TRP A 14 10.07 32.42 -12.71
CA TRP A 14 9.03 31.53 -12.21
C TRP A 14 9.73 30.35 -11.55
N ARG A 15 10.12 30.51 -10.28
CA ARG A 15 10.54 29.39 -9.46
C ARG A 15 9.29 28.56 -9.23
N ALA A 16 9.26 27.37 -9.81
CA ALA A 16 8.30 26.36 -9.40
C ALA A 16 8.28 26.32 -7.86
N PRO A 17 7.10 26.25 -7.23
CA PRO A 17 7.03 26.07 -5.78
C PRO A 17 7.97 24.94 -5.37
N LEU A 18 8.74 25.15 -4.31
CA LEU A 18 9.56 24.08 -3.77
C LEU A 18 8.63 22.89 -3.47
N PRO A 19 9.02 21.65 -3.84
CA PRO A 19 8.21 20.49 -3.51
C PRO A 19 7.94 20.48 -2.02
N THR A 20 6.71 20.15 -1.62
CA THR A 20 6.41 19.88 -0.22
C THR A 20 7.26 18.72 0.29
N ALA A 21 7.46 18.62 1.60
CA ALA A 21 8.23 17.51 2.17
C ALA A 21 7.59 16.15 1.81
N GLU A 22 6.26 16.13 1.77
CA GLU A 22 5.42 15.02 1.32
C GLU A 22 5.71 14.63 -0.13
N HIS A 23 5.78 15.60 -1.04
CA HIS A 23 6.10 15.34 -2.45
C HIS A 23 7.52 14.81 -2.63
N ALA A 24 8.49 15.37 -1.90
CA ALA A 24 9.87 14.89 -1.92
C ALA A 24 9.99 13.44 -1.40
N LEU A 25 9.24 13.10 -0.34
CA LEU A 25 9.14 11.74 0.18
C LEU A 25 8.50 10.79 -0.86
N ALA A 26 7.42 11.22 -1.50
CA ALA A 26 6.72 10.45 -2.53
C ALA A 26 7.66 10.12 -3.70
N GLU A 27 8.39 11.11 -4.21
CA GLU A 27 9.35 10.91 -5.30
C GLU A 27 10.53 10.01 -4.88
N SER A 28 11.07 10.17 -3.66
CA SER A 28 12.11 9.28 -3.13
C SER A 28 11.64 7.81 -3.07
N ILE A 29 10.42 7.57 -2.57
CA ILE A 29 9.84 6.22 -2.54
C ILE A 29 9.63 5.70 -3.97
N ARG A 30 9.08 6.54 -4.87
CA ARG A 30 8.83 6.19 -6.27
C ARG A 30 10.11 5.79 -6.99
N GLU A 31 11.19 6.57 -6.86
CA GLU A 31 12.50 6.28 -7.46
C GLU A 31 13.08 4.96 -6.95
N LYS A 32 12.99 4.70 -5.64
CA LYS A 32 13.42 3.44 -5.03
C LYS A 32 12.63 2.25 -5.57
N ILE A 33 11.31 2.38 -5.69
CA ILE A 33 10.45 1.33 -6.27
C ILE A 33 10.77 1.13 -7.75
N ALA A 34 10.88 2.21 -8.54
CA ALA A 34 11.22 2.14 -9.96
C ALA A 34 12.55 1.40 -10.21
N THR A 35 13.53 1.63 -9.32
CA THR A 35 14.85 0.99 -9.41
C THR A 35 14.79 -0.49 -9.02
N LEU A 36 14.09 -0.83 -7.93
CA LEU A 36 14.16 -2.17 -7.35
C LEU A 36 13.09 -3.12 -7.92
N ARG A 37 11.87 -2.63 -8.13
CA ARG A 37 10.67 -3.40 -8.49
C ARG A 37 9.67 -2.51 -9.25
N PRO A 38 9.97 -2.12 -10.51
CA PRO A 38 9.17 -1.13 -11.25
C PRO A 38 7.71 -1.53 -11.47
N HIS A 39 7.42 -2.84 -11.59
CA HIS A 39 6.05 -3.35 -11.76
C HIS A 39 5.11 -3.03 -10.58
N LEU A 40 5.64 -2.69 -9.39
CA LEU A 40 4.78 -2.27 -8.28
C LEU A 40 4.11 -0.92 -8.57
N LEU A 41 4.71 -0.09 -9.43
CA LEU A 41 4.12 1.16 -9.90
C LEU A 41 3.00 0.93 -10.92
N ASP A 42 2.74 -0.30 -11.38
CA ASP A 42 1.58 -0.58 -12.23
C ASP A 42 0.26 -0.43 -11.44
N PHE A 43 0.31 -0.65 -10.12
CA PHE A 43 -0.84 -0.63 -9.21
C PHE A 43 -0.63 0.25 -7.97
N LEU A 44 0.39 1.10 -7.96
CA LEU A 44 0.67 2.05 -6.88
C LEU A 44 0.79 3.47 -7.43
N ARG A 45 0.15 4.42 -6.78
CA ARG A 45 0.26 5.86 -7.01
C ARG A 45 0.61 6.54 -5.69
N LEU A 46 1.56 7.47 -5.73
CA LEU A 46 2.11 8.13 -4.54
C LEU A 46 1.94 9.65 -4.70
N ASP A 47 1.21 10.29 -3.80
CA ASP A 47 0.96 11.74 -3.84
C ASP A 47 0.33 12.21 -5.17
N GLU A 48 -0.50 11.35 -5.75
CA GLU A 48 -1.32 11.63 -6.93
C GLU A 48 -2.79 11.61 -6.52
N PRO A 49 -3.64 12.51 -7.09
CA PRO A 49 -5.03 12.60 -6.68
C PRO A 49 -5.79 11.30 -6.96
N ALA A 50 -6.30 10.66 -5.90
CA ALA A 50 -7.08 9.45 -6.02
C ALA A 50 -8.38 9.69 -6.82
N PRO A 51 -8.80 8.73 -7.67
CA PRO A 51 -10.10 8.77 -8.30
C PRO A 51 -11.22 8.86 -7.27
N ARG A 52 -12.32 9.54 -7.60
CA ARG A 52 -13.46 9.76 -6.67
C ARG A 52 -14.12 8.46 -6.18
N HIS A 53 -13.92 7.35 -6.89
CA HIS A 53 -14.44 6.03 -6.54
C HIS A 53 -13.43 5.16 -5.78
N ALA A 54 -12.22 5.64 -5.53
CA ALA A 54 -11.30 4.97 -4.63
C ALA A 54 -11.82 5.10 -3.19
N LEU A 55 -11.64 4.05 -2.39
CA LEU A 55 -12.20 3.95 -1.05
C LEU A 55 -11.08 3.72 -0.03
N THR A 56 -11.13 4.45 1.07
CA THR A 56 -10.33 4.17 2.26
C THR A 56 -10.74 2.86 2.93
N LEU A 57 -9.90 2.35 3.83
CA LEU A 57 -10.25 1.20 4.67
C LEU A 57 -11.60 1.38 5.39
N ALA A 58 -11.83 2.56 5.97
CA ALA A 58 -13.05 2.85 6.71
C ALA A 58 -14.31 2.83 5.84
N GLU A 59 -14.17 3.06 4.52
CA GLU A 59 -15.27 3.09 3.57
C GLU A 59 -15.54 1.71 2.97
N TRP A 60 -14.51 1.03 2.44
CA TRP A 60 -14.74 -0.27 1.81
C TRP A 60 -15.05 -1.38 2.83
N SER A 61 -14.56 -1.26 4.07
CA SER A 61 -14.84 -2.25 5.13
C SER A 61 -16.25 -2.14 5.70
N GLN A 62 -17.02 -1.11 5.34
CA GLN A 62 -18.41 -1.02 5.76
C GLN A 62 -19.19 -2.26 5.28
N PRO A 63 -20.11 -2.81 6.10
CA PRO A 63 -20.75 -4.08 5.78
C PRO A 63 -21.43 -4.12 4.41
N ILE A 64 -22.03 -3.01 3.96
CA ILE A 64 -22.69 -2.92 2.65
C ILE A 64 -21.67 -2.87 1.51
N ALA A 65 -20.62 -2.04 1.64
CA ALA A 65 -19.58 -1.90 0.63
C ALA A 65 -18.81 -3.22 0.45
N LEU A 66 -18.34 -3.82 1.55
CA LEU A 66 -17.62 -5.08 1.53
C LEU A 66 -18.45 -6.21 0.93
N ARG A 67 -19.72 -6.35 1.31
CA ARG A 67 -20.61 -7.37 0.71
C ARG A 67 -20.78 -7.16 -0.79
N SER A 68 -20.87 -5.92 -1.24
CA SER A 68 -20.99 -5.60 -2.67
C SER A 68 -19.73 -5.99 -3.44
N LEU A 69 -18.55 -5.64 -2.92
CA LEU A 69 -17.26 -6.05 -3.51
C LEU A 69 -17.11 -7.57 -3.60
N LEU A 70 -17.45 -8.29 -2.52
CA LEU A 70 -17.37 -9.74 -2.47
C LEU A 70 -18.40 -10.43 -3.37
N ALA A 71 -19.60 -9.87 -3.51
CA ALA A 71 -20.61 -10.38 -4.44
C ALA A 71 -20.14 -10.25 -5.89
N THR A 72 -19.64 -9.06 -6.29
CA THR A 72 -19.06 -8.84 -7.62
C THR A 72 -17.89 -9.77 -7.89
N TRP A 73 -17.02 -9.99 -6.89
CA TRP A 73 -15.92 -10.94 -6.97
C TRP A 73 -16.38 -12.38 -7.14
N SER A 74 -17.39 -12.79 -6.38
CA SER A 74 -18.02 -14.10 -6.48
C SER A 74 -18.61 -14.32 -7.87
N ASP A 75 -19.36 -13.35 -8.39
CA ASP A 75 -19.93 -13.39 -9.74
C ASP A 75 -18.84 -13.51 -10.79
N HIS A 76 -17.75 -12.74 -10.66
CA HIS A 76 -16.60 -12.82 -11.54
C HIS A 76 -16.00 -14.24 -11.54
N ILE A 77 -15.67 -14.81 -10.37
CA ILE A 77 -15.03 -16.13 -10.28
C ILE A 77 -15.92 -17.25 -10.85
N TYR A 78 -17.23 -17.19 -10.62
CA TYR A 78 -18.17 -18.24 -11.02
C TYR A 78 -18.82 -18.00 -12.41
N ARG A 79 -18.47 -16.94 -13.14
CA ARG A 79 -19.11 -16.54 -14.40
C ARG A 79 -19.18 -17.63 -15.48
N HIS A 80 -18.21 -18.54 -15.50
CA HIS A 80 -18.15 -19.65 -16.47
C HIS A 80 -18.73 -20.97 -15.94
N GLN A 81 -19.15 -21.00 -14.66
CA GLN A 81 -19.74 -22.17 -14.00
C GLN A 81 -20.88 -21.74 -13.05
N PRO A 82 -21.96 -21.11 -13.57
CA PRO A 82 -22.98 -20.46 -12.74
C PRO A 82 -23.80 -21.44 -11.88
N THR A 83 -23.79 -22.73 -12.21
CA THR A 83 -24.48 -23.79 -11.46
C THR A 83 -23.63 -24.39 -10.35
N LEU A 84 -22.33 -24.09 -10.28
CA LEU A 84 -21.46 -24.60 -9.23
C LEU A 84 -21.79 -23.90 -7.90
N PRO A 85 -21.95 -24.64 -6.79
CA PRO A 85 -22.14 -24.03 -5.48
C PRO A 85 -20.98 -23.09 -5.13
N ARG A 86 -21.32 -21.90 -4.62
CA ARG A 86 -20.34 -20.89 -4.24
C ARG A 86 -19.76 -21.19 -2.87
N GLU A 87 -18.44 -21.26 -2.78
CA GLU A 87 -17.73 -21.48 -1.53
C GLU A 87 -17.17 -20.14 -1.00
N GLN A 88 -17.80 -19.59 0.03
CA GLN A 88 -17.47 -18.26 0.54
C GLN A 88 -16.06 -18.18 1.13
N LYS A 89 -15.65 -19.20 1.90
CA LYS A 89 -14.33 -19.24 2.54
C LYS A 89 -13.16 -19.19 1.53
N PRO A 90 -13.11 -20.05 0.49
CA PRO A 90 -12.11 -19.94 -0.58
C PRO A 90 -12.15 -18.60 -1.33
N LEU A 91 -13.35 -18.09 -1.64
CA LEU A 91 -13.51 -16.80 -2.32
C LEU A 91 -12.90 -15.65 -1.51
N LEU A 92 -13.23 -15.58 -0.21
CA LEU A 92 -12.73 -14.55 0.68
C LEU A 92 -11.23 -14.68 0.94
N SER A 93 -10.71 -15.91 1.04
CA SER A 93 -9.27 -16.15 1.12
C SER A 93 -8.53 -15.65 -0.12
N LEU A 94 -9.07 -15.90 -1.32
CA LEU A 94 -8.46 -15.45 -2.57
C LEU A 94 -8.53 -13.93 -2.71
N TRP A 95 -9.67 -13.32 -2.32
CA TRP A 95 -9.80 -11.87 -2.28
C TRP A 95 -8.79 -11.23 -1.32
N ALA A 96 -8.63 -11.79 -0.12
CA ALA A 96 -7.66 -11.32 0.88
C ALA A 96 -6.21 -11.45 0.38
N GLN A 97 -5.86 -12.60 -0.22
CA GLN A 97 -4.56 -12.81 -0.84
C GLN A 97 -4.28 -11.78 -1.94
N TRP A 98 -5.28 -11.45 -2.77
CA TRP A 98 -5.14 -10.43 -3.80
C TRP A 98 -4.89 -9.04 -3.22
N TYR A 99 -5.74 -8.60 -2.29
CA TYR A 99 -5.63 -7.29 -1.65
C TYR A 99 -4.28 -7.12 -0.93
N ILE A 100 -3.93 -8.08 -0.07
CA ILE A 100 -2.69 -8.05 0.73
C ILE A 100 -1.47 -8.23 -0.17
N GLY A 101 -1.58 -9.07 -1.21
CA GLY A 101 -0.54 -9.31 -2.21
C GLY A 101 -0.13 -8.06 -2.99
N LEU A 102 -1.08 -7.15 -3.26
CA LEU A 102 -0.78 -5.85 -3.87
C LEU A 102 -0.27 -4.83 -2.85
N LEU A 103 -0.79 -4.83 -1.62
CA LEU A 103 -0.46 -3.80 -0.63
C LEU A 103 0.90 -4.00 0.05
N VAL A 104 1.23 -5.24 0.45
CA VAL A 104 2.39 -5.51 1.31
C VAL A 104 3.74 -5.25 0.62
N PRO A 105 4.00 -5.73 -0.61
CA PRO A 105 5.29 -5.55 -1.25
C PRO A 105 5.78 -4.09 -1.37
N PRO A 106 4.96 -3.12 -1.85
CA PRO A 106 5.40 -1.73 -1.92
C PRO A 106 5.61 -1.10 -0.54
N LEU A 107 4.80 -1.45 0.46
CA LEU A 107 4.99 -0.91 1.82
C LEU A 107 6.22 -1.48 2.51
N MET A 108 6.54 -2.76 2.30
CA MET A 108 7.80 -3.33 2.78
C MET A 108 9.01 -2.62 2.18
N LEU A 109 8.99 -2.32 0.87
CA LEU A 109 10.06 -1.54 0.24
C LEU A 109 10.15 -0.13 0.83
N ALA A 110 9.03 0.58 0.95
CA ALA A 110 9.02 1.93 1.53
C ALA A 110 9.56 1.91 2.97
N LEU A 111 8.99 1.08 3.84
CA LEU A 111 9.36 1.05 5.26
C LEU A 111 10.79 0.59 5.52
N LEU A 112 11.34 -0.32 4.72
CA LEU A 112 12.68 -0.85 4.93
C LEU A 112 13.77 -0.08 4.16
N ASN A 113 13.41 0.78 3.20
CA ASN A 113 14.35 1.50 2.36
C ASN A 113 14.25 3.04 2.44
N GLU A 114 13.18 3.58 3.01
CA GLU A 114 12.98 5.03 3.17
C GLU A 114 13.28 5.48 4.60
N PRO A 115 14.37 6.24 4.84
CA PRO A 115 14.67 6.74 6.18
C PRO A 115 13.55 7.57 6.80
N GLN A 116 12.92 8.46 6.04
CA GLN A 116 12.01 9.51 6.53
C GLN A 116 10.69 8.98 7.14
N GLY A 117 10.38 7.70 6.96
CA GLY A 117 9.19 7.07 7.54
C GLY A 117 7.90 7.45 6.80
N LEU A 118 7.23 6.45 6.23
CA LEU A 118 5.92 6.61 5.62
C LEU A 118 4.82 6.42 6.67
N SER A 119 3.87 7.36 6.75
CA SER A 119 2.67 7.20 7.57
C SER A 119 1.86 5.98 7.15
N LEU A 120 1.42 5.21 8.14
CA LEU A 120 0.60 4.01 7.95
C LEU A 120 -0.86 4.22 8.39
N ALA A 121 -1.28 5.48 8.55
CA ALA A 121 -2.65 5.82 8.91
C ALA A 121 -3.61 5.41 7.78
N PRO A 122 -4.63 4.58 8.04
CA PRO A 122 -5.47 3.98 6.99
C PRO A 122 -6.25 4.99 6.14
N GLU A 123 -6.51 6.19 6.65
CA GLU A 123 -7.13 7.30 5.93
C GLU A 123 -6.29 7.85 4.77
N HIS A 124 -4.97 7.60 4.77
CA HIS A 124 -4.07 8.00 3.68
C HIS A 124 -4.04 7.00 2.52
N PHE A 125 -4.74 5.87 2.63
CA PHE A 125 -4.70 4.78 1.66
C PHE A 125 -6.06 4.63 1.00
N HIS A 126 -6.11 4.98 -0.29
CA HIS A 126 -7.32 4.82 -1.10
C HIS A 126 -7.15 3.65 -2.06
N VAL A 127 -8.16 2.79 -2.11
CA VAL A 127 -8.15 1.59 -2.96
C VAL A 127 -9.13 1.78 -4.09
N GLU A 128 -8.62 1.77 -5.31
CA GLU A 128 -9.43 1.61 -6.49
C GLU A 128 -9.74 0.13 -6.73
N PHE A 129 -11.02 -0.19 -6.91
CA PHE A 129 -11.48 -1.54 -7.19
C PHE A 129 -11.77 -1.74 -8.68
N HIS A 130 -11.34 -2.89 -9.21
CA HIS A 130 -11.65 -3.33 -10.56
C HIS A 130 -13.15 -3.68 -10.70
N GLU A 131 -13.68 -3.73 -11.93
CA GLU A 131 -15.05 -4.20 -12.21
C GLU A 131 -15.35 -5.60 -11.68
N SER A 132 -14.33 -6.40 -11.37
CA SER A 132 -14.47 -7.71 -10.74
C SER A 132 -14.56 -7.64 -9.21
N GLY A 133 -14.56 -6.47 -8.58
CA GLY A 133 -14.65 -6.31 -7.12
C GLY A 133 -13.34 -6.57 -6.34
N ARG A 134 -12.21 -6.81 -7.03
CA ARG A 134 -10.88 -6.95 -6.41
C ARG A 134 -10.13 -5.62 -6.41
N ALA A 135 -9.17 -5.44 -5.50
CA ALA A 135 -8.27 -4.29 -5.54
C ALA A 135 -7.52 -4.22 -6.88
N ALA A 136 -7.42 -3.02 -7.45
CA ALA A 136 -6.76 -2.74 -8.72
C ALA A 136 -5.55 -1.83 -8.54
N CYS A 137 -5.70 -0.74 -7.79
CA CYS A 137 -4.64 0.23 -7.56
C CYS A 137 -4.76 0.84 -6.16
N PHE A 138 -3.63 1.08 -5.50
CA PHE A 138 -3.53 1.84 -4.27
C PHE A 138 -3.02 3.24 -4.56
N TRP A 139 -3.76 4.24 -4.10
CA TRP A 139 -3.42 5.64 -4.15
C TRP A 139 -3.10 6.08 -2.72
N ILE A 140 -1.84 6.46 -2.49
CA ILE A 140 -1.36 6.82 -1.15
C ILE A 140 -1.13 8.32 -1.09
N ASP A 141 -1.86 8.98 -0.20
CA ASP A 141 -1.58 10.35 0.22
C ASP A 141 -0.31 10.29 1.09
N VAL A 142 0.83 10.69 0.53
CA VAL A 142 2.12 10.47 1.20
C VAL A 142 2.30 11.47 2.33
N HIS A 143 2.36 10.98 3.55
CA HIS A 143 2.70 11.77 4.72
C HIS A 143 3.92 11.17 5.43
N SER A 144 4.86 12.02 5.84
CA SER A 144 5.95 11.61 6.71
C SER A 144 5.41 11.27 8.11
N ASP A 145 5.97 10.24 8.74
CA ASP A 145 5.64 9.87 10.12
C ASP A 145 6.92 9.75 10.94
N ALA A 146 7.14 10.74 11.82
CA ALA A 146 8.32 10.82 12.66
C ALA A 146 8.40 9.69 13.70
N ASP A 147 7.28 9.07 14.08
CA ASP A 147 7.30 7.87 14.92
C ASP A 147 7.86 6.70 14.14
N ILE A 148 7.40 6.49 12.90
CA ILE A 148 7.91 5.43 12.01
C ILE A 148 9.38 5.66 11.67
N GLU A 149 9.78 6.91 11.43
CA GLU A 149 11.18 7.29 11.16
C GLU A 149 12.13 6.75 12.24
N ARG A 150 11.77 6.93 13.52
CA ARG A 150 12.57 6.51 14.68
C ARG A 150 12.60 4.99 14.93
N LEU A 151 11.72 4.22 14.28
CA LEU A 151 11.65 2.78 14.51
C LEU A 151 12.80 2.04 13.82
N SER A 152 13.26 0.98 14.49
CA SER A 152 14.12 -0.03 13.87
C SER A 152 13.39 -0.72 12.70
N PRO A 153 14.12 -1.33 11.75
CA PRO A 153 13.50 -2.09 10.67
C PRO A 153 12.48 -3.13 11.14
N GLN A 154 12.76 -3.84 12.25
CA GLN A 154 11.85 -4.81 12.87
C GLN A 154 10.58 -4.13 13.38
N ALA A 155 10.71 -3.03 14.12
CA ALA A 155 9.56 -2.31 14.66
C ALA A 155 8.72 -1.65 13.55
N ARG A 156 9.32 -1.29 12.40
CA ARG A 156 8.56 -0.87 11.21
C ARG A 156 7.72 -2.00 10.62
N MET A 157 8.21 -3.25 10.66
CA MET A 157 7.40 -4.42 10.28
C MET A 157 6.25 -4.65 11.26
N ASP A 158 6.47 -4.46 12.57
CA ASP A 158 5.39 -4.52 13.57
C ASP A 158 4.33 -3.45 13.30
N ALA A 159 4.76 -2.24 12.93
CA ALA A 159 3.86 -1.16 12.56
C ALA A 159 3.05 -1.50 11.30
N LEU A 160 3.65 -2.10 10.27
CA LEU A 160 2.93 -2.59 9.09
C LEU A 160 1.85 -3.61 9.48
N VAL A 161 2.21 -4.58 10.33
CA VAL A 161 1.27 -5.63 10.77
C VAL A 161 0.11 -5.04 11.57
N THR A 162 0.41 -4.20 12.56
CA THR A 162 -0.58 -3.71 13.54
C THR A 162 -1.41 -2.54 13.01
N ARG A 163 -0.81 -1.60 12.27
CA ARG A 163 -1.50 -0.38 11.81
C ARG A 163 -2.19 -0.57 10.46
N THR A 164 -1.67 -1.45 9.60
CA THR A 164 -2.18 -1.62 8.23
C THR A 164 -2.87 -2.97 8.03
N LEU A 165 -2.20 -4.08 8.36
CA LEU A 165 -2.71 -5.41 8.01
C LEU A 165 -3.79 -5.91 8.96
N GLN A 166 -3.62 -5.70 10.27
CA GLN A 166 -4.57 -6.16 11.28
C GLN A 166 -5.98 -5.60 11.04
N PRO A 167 -6.19 -4.29 10.80
CA PRO A 167 -7.51 -3.76 10.50
C PRO A 167 -8.17 -4.38 9.25
N VAL A 168 -7.39 -4.70 8.23
CA VAL A 168 -7.88 -5.42 7.03
C VAL A 168 -8.32 -6.84 7.40
N VAL A 169 -7.50 -7.57 8.16
CA VAL A 169 -7.85 -8.94 8.59
C VAL A 169 -9.09 -8.94 9.50
N GLU A 170 -9.22 -7.96 10.38
CA GLU A 170 -10.37 -7.79 11.27
C GLU A 170 -11.66 -7.52 10.48
N ALA A 171 -11.61 -6.61 9.50
CA ALA A 171 -12.75 -6.32 8.62
C ALA A 171 -13.22 -7.57 7.86
N LEU A 172 -12.29 -8.38 7.36
CA LEU A 172 -12.62 -9.61 6.63
C LEU A 172 -13.12 -10.72 7.56
N ALA A 173 -12.54 -10.86 8.76
CA ALA A 173 -12.98 -11.84 9.73
C ALA A 173 -14.36 -11.52 10.33
N ALA A 174 -14.72 -10.23 10.42
CA ALA A 174 -16.03 -9.77 10.87
C ALA A 174 -17.18 -10.23 9.95
N THR A 175 -16.90 -10.70 8.73
CA THR A 175 -17.90 -11.33 7.85
C THR A 175 -18.43 -12.66 8.40
N GLY A 176 -17.65 -13.34 9.26
CA GLY A 176 -17.95 -14.70 9.73
C GLY A 176 -17.62 -15.82 8.75
N GLU A 177 -17.19 -15.49 7.52
CA GLU A 177 -16.97 -16.45 6.43
C GLU A 177 -15.56 -17.06 6.42
N ILE A 178 -14.60 -16.45 7.14
CA ILE A 178 -13.20 -16.88 7.17
C ILE A 178 -12.57 -16.74 8.56
N ASN A 179 -11.66 -17.65 8.87
CA ASN A 179 -10.85 -17.57 10.08
C ASN A 179 -9.61 -16.68 9.83
N SER A 180 -9.39 -15.67 10.67
CA SER A 180 -8.22 -14.78 10.61
C SER A 180 -6.89 -15.53 10.54
N LYS A 181 -6.77 -16.71 11.16
CA LYS A 181 -5.55 -17.54 11.11
C LYS A 181 -5.18 -17.95 9.68
N LEU A 182 -6.16 -18.19 8.81
CA LEU A 182 -5.90 -18.52 7.41
C LEU A 182 -5.34 -17.32 6.65
N ILE A 183 -5.92 -16.13 6.89
CA ILE A 183 -5.43 -14.89 6.28
C ILE A 183 -4.00 -14.62 6.76
N TRP A 184 -3.75 -14.68 8.08
CA TRP A 184 -2.42 -14.48 8.65
C TRP A 184 -1.39 -15.50 8.17
N SER A 185 -1.77 -16.77 8.00
CA SER A 185 -0.88 -17.78 7.43
C SER A 185 -0.43 -17.39 6.01
N ASN A 186 -1.37 -16.97 5.16
CA ASN A 186 -1.05 -16.52 3.80
C ASN A 186 -0.20 -15.23 3.80
N THR A 187 -0.53 -14.28 4.67
CA THR A 187 0.24 -13.04 4.86
C THR A 187 1.68 -13.34 5.31
N GLY A 188 1.87 -14.28 6.24
CA GLY A 188 3.19 -14.71 6.69
C GLY A 188 4.03 -15.32 5.57
N TYR A 189 3.42 -16.17 4.72
CA TYR A 189 4.08 -16.69 3.52
C TYR A 189 4.53 -15.57 2.58
N LEU A 190 3.65 -14.60 2.31
CA LEU A 190 3.96 -13.45 1.46
C LEU A 190 5.13 -12.62 2.01
N ILE A 191 5.09 -12.26 3.29
CA ILE A 191 6.15 -11.46 3.94
C ILE A 191 7.48 -12.23 3.89
N ASN A 192 7.49 -13.54 4.22
CA ASN A 192 8.73 -14.31 4.21
C ASN A 192 9.34 -14.46 2.81
N TRP A 193 8.49 -14.69 1.81
CA TRP A 193 8.90 -14.74 0.41
C TRP A 193 9.48 -13.39 -0.02
N TYR A 194 8.78 -12.29 0.27
CA TYR A 194 9.20 -10.96 -0.18
C TYR A 194 10.44 -10.44 0.56
N LEU A 195 10.64 -10.79 1.83
CA LEU A 195 11.93 -10.57 2.50
C LEU A 195 13.07 -11.27 1.74
N GLY A 196 12.83 -12.45 1.18
CA GLY A 196 13.77 -13.13 0.29
C GLY A 196 14.07 -12.34 -0.98
N GLU A 197 13.04 -11.78 -1.61
CA GLU A 197 13.17 -10.89 -2.78
C GLU A 197 14.00 -9.64 -2.49
N MET A 198 13.96 -9.15 -1.25
CA MET A 198 14.68 -7.97 -0.78
C MET A 198 16.12 -8.27 -0.32
N ARG A 199 16.63 -9.51 -0.46
CA ARG A 199 17.98 -9.88 0.05
C ARG A 199 19.09 -8.95 -0.44
N ALA A 200 19.11 -8.63 -1.73
CA ALA A 200 20.16 -7.76 -2.30
C ALA A 200 20.15 -6.35 -1.72
N LEU A 201 18.97 -5.86 -1.31
CA LEU A 201 18.79 -4.56 -0.67
C LEU A 201 19.19 -4.60 0.82
N LEU A 202 18.77 -5.65 1.52
CA LEU A 202 18.88 -5.72 2.98
C LEU A 202 20.25 -6.22 3.45
N GLY A 203 20.92 -7.06 2.65
CA GLY A 203 22.06 -7.85 3.10
C GLY A 203 21.64 -9.01 4.02
N ASP A 204 22.50 -10.01 4.15
CA ASP A 204 22.17 -11.26 4.83
C ASP A 204 21.89 -11.09 6.32
N GLU A 205 22.64 -10.22 7.01
CA GLU A 205 22.48 -9.98 8.45
C GLU A 205 21.13 -9.35 8.79
N ARG A 206 20.77 -8.25 8.12
CA ARG A 206 19.49 -7.56 8.33
C ARG A 206 18.31 -8.44 7.92
N LEU A 207 18.45 -9.20 6.83
CA LEU A 207 17.44 -10.18 6.41
C LEU A 207 17.22 -11.26 7.47
N ALA A 208 18.30 -11.82 8.03
CA ALA A 208 18.22 -12.81 9.09
C ALA A 208 17.53 -12.24 10.34
N ALA A 209 17.89 -11.03 10.76
CA ALA A 209 17.28 -10.37 11.91
C ALA A 209 15.77 -10.10 11.71
N LEU A 210 15.36 -9.67 10.51
CA LEU A 210 13.95 -9.47 10.18
C LEU A 210 13.17 -10.79 10.19
N ARG A 211 13.74 -11.87 9.64
CA ARG A 211 13.11 -13.18 9.66
C ARG A 211 12.99 -13.76 11.06
N GLN A 212 14.04 -13.60 11.88
CA GLN A 212 14.00 -14.00 13.29
C GLN A 212 12.84 -13.30 13.98
N HIS A 213 12.76 -11.96 13.85
CA HIS A 213 11.71 -11.17 14.49
C HIS A 213 10.29 -11.49 14.00
N CYS A 214 10.09 -11.68 12.70
CA CYS A 214 8.76 -11.86 12.14
C CYS A 214 8.19 -13.29 12.31
N PHE A 215 9.03 -14.31 12.51
CA PHE A 215 8.61 -15.71 12.38
C PHE A 215 9.05 -16.64 13.52
N PHE A 216 9.87 -16.20 14.48
CA PHE A 216 10.41 -17.03 15.56
C PHE A 216 10.31 -16.33 16.92
#